data_AF-A0A1V4R1U6-F1
#
_entry.id   AF-A0A1V4R1U6-F1
#
_cell.length_a   1.000
_cell.length_b   1.000
_cell.length_c   1.000
_cell.angle_alpha   90.00
_cell.angle_beta   90.00
_cell.angle_gamma   90.00
#
_symmetry.space_group_name_H-M   'P 1'
#
loop_
_entity.id
_entity.type
_entity.pdbx_description
1 polymer ?
#
loop_
_entity_poly.entity_id
_entity_poly.type
_entity_poly.pdbx_seq_one_letter_code
_entity_poly.pdbx_strand_id
1 'polypeptide(L)'
;MSRQCLLTVFAVVLLSNSALAIKPETNYPQTPSDWRLDYEEITFVTQDSLMLVGWFIPAASCKVSQTTPKEYPTIICVDGDAGNMGYQGRYAYSFANAGLNVLLFDWRGFGKSCEWKMDRDDLVYPEFVSDLDAAIDYLKKRKDIDPHRIGLFGYSTGAYLIFGCAEHRNDIGTIVVRALISTIPAALKNLKEIAPDRELRLPHGYPEEWYPVNAAPRIHCPVFLIVGALDDRSTPEMSKEVYKALPGEKELWIVEGATHGYPQGPEFIKTEEFFKRVIAFFKKHLGKE
;
A
#
# COMPACT_ATOMS: atom_id res chain seq x y z
N MET A 1 -18.27 -4.93 27.45
CA MET A 1 -18.23 -4.47 26.05
C MET A 1 -19.67 -4.17 25.63
N SER A 2 -19.97 -2.92 25.26
CA SER A 2 -21.35 -2.52 24.94
C SER A 2 -21.80 -3.13 23.61
N ARG A 3 -23.10 -3.46 23.49
CA ARG A 3 -23.73 -4.00 22.26
C ARG A 3 -23.48 -3.15 21.02
N GLN A 4 -23.15 -1.86 21.21
CA GLN A 4 -22.80 -0.92 20.14
C GLN A 4 -21.43 -1.23 19.50
N CYS A 5 -20.43 -1.70 20.26
CA CYS A 5 -19.14 -2.12 19.69
C CYS A 5 -19.26 -3.35 18.78
N LEU A 6 -20.15 -4.29 19.11
CA LEU A 6 -20.35 -5.50 18.29
C LEU A 6 -21.05 -5.20 16.97
N LEU A 7 -21.98 -4.22 16.95
CA LEU A 7 -22.73 -3.84 15.76
C LEU A 7 -21.86 -3.07 14.74
N THR A 8 -20.92 -2.23 15.19
CA THR A 8 -19.98 -1.53 14.30
C THR A 8 -18.99 -2.50 13.66
N VAL A 9 -18.51 -3.51 14.40
CA VAL A 9 -17.64 -4.57 13.85
C VAL A 9 -18.41 -5.42 12.83
N PHE A 10 -19.68 -5.75 13.08
CA PHE A 10 -20.51 -6.53 12.14
C PHE A 10 -20.90 -5.77 10.86
N ALA A 11 -21.07 -4.45 10.91
CA ALA A 11 -21.39 -3.65 9.73
C ALA A 11 -20.19 -3.50 8.78
N VAL A 12 -18.95 -3.45 9.30
CA VAL A 12 -17.72 -3.49 8.48
C VAL A 12 -17.53 -4.88 7.83
N VAL A 13 -18.02 -5.95 8.47
CA VAL A 13 -17.87 -7.35 8.00
C VAL A 13 -18.75 -7.68 6.78
N LEU A 14 -19.84 -6.96 6.53
CA LEU A 14 -20.77 -7.26 5.42
C LEU A 14 -20.44 -6.58 4.09
N LEU A 15 -19.43 -5.69 4.04
CA LEU A 15 -19.03 -4.98 2.82
C LEU A 15 -17.70 -5.45 2.20
N SER A 16 -17.02 -6.42 2.81
CA SER A 16 -15.85 -7.08 2.21
C SER A 16 -16.26 -8.12 1.14
N ASN A 17 -17.12 -7.71 0.21
CA ASN A 17 -17.07 -8.30 -1.12
C ASN A 17 -15.64 -8.09 -1.62
N SER A 18 -14.90 -9.17 -1.81
CA SER A 18 -13.53 -9.11 -2.31
C SER A 18 -13.57 -8.39 -3.65
N ALA A 19 -13.11 -7.14 -3.66
CA ALA A 19 -12.99 -6.40 -4.91
C ALA A 19 -12.04 -7.18 -5.83
N LEU A 20 -12.38 -7.21 -7.11
CA LEU A 20 -11.58 -7.82 -8.17
C LEU A 20 -11.16 -6.75 -9.21
N ALA A 21 -11.58 -5.50 -8.99
CA ALA A 21 -11.39 -4.33 -9.83
C ALA A 21 -11.73 -3.07 -9.01
N ILE A 22 -11.51 -1.90 -9.61
CA ILE A 22 -11.61 -0.59 -8.98
C ILE A 22 -12.99 -0.35 -8.32
N LYS A 23 -12.96 -0.04 -7.02
CA LYS A 23 -14.15 0.21 -6.22
C LYS A 23 -13.90 1.30 -5.16
N PRO A 24 -13.82 2.58 -5.57
CA PRO A 24 -13.61 3.68 -4.64
C PRO A 24 -14.81 3.87 -3.71
N GLU A 25 -14.52 4.29 -2.48
CA GLU A 25 -15.51 4.75 -1.51
C GLU A 25 -15.17 6.16 -1.02
N THR A 26 -16.18 7.04 -0.97
CA THR A 26 -16.00 8.44 -0.54
C THR A 26 -16.12 8.63 0.97
N ASN A 27 -16.80 7.71 1.66
CA ASN A 27 -17.01 7.80 3.10
C ASN A 27 -15.92 7.02 3.84
N TYR A 28 -15.23 7.67 4.77
CA TYR A 28 -14.24 7.00 5.60
C TYR A 28 -14.92 6.11 6.64
N PRO A 29 -14.62 4.81 6.69
CA PRO A 29 -15.17 3.93 7.72
C PRO A 29 -14.61 4.26 9.11
N GLN A 30 -13.40 4.83 9.15
CA GLN A 30 -12.60 5.14 10.34
C GLN A 30 -11.61 6.25 10.00
N THR A 31 -11.12 6.93 11.03
CA THR A 31 -10.03 7.92 10.97
C THR A 31 -8.89 7.49 11.90
N PRO A 32 -7.69 8.11 11.83
CA PRO A 32 -6.61 7.80 12.76
C PRO A 32 -6.99 8.06 14.23
N SER A 33 -7.91 9.01 14.50
CA SER A 33 -8.42 9.25 15.85
C SER A 33 -9.17 8.06 16.45
N ASP A 34 -9.87 7.26 15.64
CA ASP A 34 -10.54 6.03 16.12
C ASP A 34 -9.53 4.98 16.63
N TRP A 35 -8.28 5.09 16.18
CA TRP A 35 -7.13 4.30 16.62
C TRP A 35 -6.30 5.00 17.70
N ARG A 36 -6.77 6.14 18.24
CA ARG A 36 -6.07 7.00 19.21
C ARG A 36 -4.73 7.53 18.70
N LEU A 37 -4.64 7.79 17.39
CA LEU A 37 -3.48 8.41 16.76
C LEU A 37 -3.76 9.88 16.50
N ASP A 38 -2.77 10.73 16.81
CA ASP A 38 -2.72 12.10 16.30
C ASP A 38 -2.41 12.06 14.80
N TYR A 39 -2.99 12.98 14.04
CA TYR A 39 -2.72 13.08 12.60
C TYR A 39 -2.96 14.49 12.08
N GLU A 40 -2.32 14.79 10.95
CA GLU A 40 -2.50 16.00 10.14
C GLU A 40 -3.22 15.58 8.84
N GLU A 41 -4.38 16.18 8.55
CA GLU A 41 -4.96 16.09 7.21
C GLU A 41 -4.15 17.01 6.28
N ILE A 42 -3.65 16.45 5.19
CA ILE A 42 -2.76 17.11 4.25
C ILE A 42 -3.34 17.02 2.85
N THR A 43 -2.94 17.96 2.00
CA THR A 43 -3.24 17.93 0.58
C THR A 43 -1.96 18.10 -0.22
N PHE A 44 -1.90 17.45 -1.38
CA PHE A 44 -0.82 17.58 -2.33
C PHE A 44 -1.36 17.47 -3.75
N VAL A 45 -0.58 17.95 -4.72
CA VAL A 45 -1.03 18.12 -6.10
C VAL A 45 -0.15 17.27 -7.02
N THR A 46 -0.77 16.52 -7.90
CA THR A 46 -0.10 15.71 -8.93
C THR A 46 0.46 16.59 -10.05
N GLN A 47 1.31 16.01 -10.91
CA GLN A 47 1.85 16.74 -12.06
C GLN A 47 0.76 17.22 -13.03
N ASP A 48 -0.33 16.46 -13.16
CA ASP A 48 -1.52 16.80 -13.95
C ASP A 48 -2.53 17.67 -13.19
N SER A 49 -2.10 18.34 -12.12
CA SER A 49 -2.87 19.35 -11.36
C SER A 49 -4.11 18.83 -10.63
N LEU A 50 -4.10 17.55 -10.25
CA LEU A 50 -5.14 16.96 -9.42
C LEU A 50 -4.78 17.03 -7.94
N MET A 51 -5.73 17.42 -7.10
CA MET A 51 -5.54 17.49 -5.65
C MET A 51 -5.87 16.14 -5.02
N LEU A 52 -4.93 15.65 -4.22
CA LEU A 52 -5.07 14.43 -3.42
C LEU A 52 -5.09 14.77 -1.94
N VAL A 53 -5.84 13.97 -1.18
CA VAL A 53 -5.98 14.09 0.28
C VAL A 53 -5.26 12.93 0.95
N GLY A 54 -4.58 13.23 2.06
CA GLY A 54 -3.96 12.22 2.89
C GLY A 54 -3.97 12.55 4.38
N TRP A 55 -3.57 11.57 5.18
CA TRP A 55 -3.32 11.71 6.60
C TRP A 55 -1.86 11.42 6.90
N PHE A 56 -1.17 12.43 7.41
CA PHE A 56 0.17 12.27 7.96
C PHE A 56 0.06 11.99 9.47
N ILE A 57 0.62 10.86 9.89
CA ILE A 57 0.54 10.34 11.25
C ILE A 57 1.98 10.27 11.77
N PRO A 58 2.39 11.14 12.70
CA PRO A 58 3.73 11.05 13.26
C PRO A 58 3.89 9.76 14.08
N ALA A 59 5.14 9.32 14.29
CA ALA A 59 5.46 8.26 15.24
C ALA A 59 4.77 8.52 16.61
N ALA A 60 4.23 7.51 17.28
CA ALA A 60 3.37 7.71 18.45
C ALA A 60 4.09 8.30 19.67
N SER A 61 5.42 8.15 19.75
CA SER A 61 6.26 8.86 20.73
C SER A 61 6.35 10.36 20.45
N CYS A 62 5.89 10.80 19.28
CA CYS A 62 5.78 12.19 18.91
C CYS A 62 4.39 12.73 19.20
N LYS A 63 4.33 13.74 20.07
CA LYS A 63 3.23 14.70 20.00
C LYS A 63 3.55 15.67 18.87
N VAL A 64 2.55 16.04 18.07
CA VAL A 64 2.65 17.05 16.99
C VAL A 64 3.40 18.33 17.45
N SER A 65 3.34 18.65 18.74
CA SER A 65 3.93 19.85 19.34
C SER A 65 5.24 19.69 20.11
N GLN A 66 5.84 18.49 20.24
CA GLN A 66 6.96 18.29 21.20
C GLN A 66 8.20 17.52 20.69
N THR A 67 8.11 16.83 19.56
CA THR A 67 9.26 16.13 18.96
C THR A 67 9.19 16.21 17.44
N THR A 68 10.33 16.40 16.77
CA THR A 68 10.38 16.55 15.32
C THR A 68 10.20 15.20 14.61
N PRO A 69 9.19 15.05 13.72
CA PRO A 69 8.98 13.83 12.94
C PRO A 69 10.24 13.35 12.18
N LYS A 70 11.15 14.27 11.86
CA LYS A 70 12.43 14.05 11.16
C LYS A 70 13.35 13.02 11.81
N GLU A 71 13.21 12.77 13.11
CA GLU A 71 14.01 11.76 13.80
C GLU A 71 13.61 10.32 13.42
N TYR A 72 12.41 10.13 12.87
CA TYR A 72 11.83 8.83 12.55
C TYR A 72 11.71 8.62 11.04
N PRO A 73 11.86 7.37 10.55
CA PRO A 73 11.54 7.04 9.16
C PRO A 73 10.07 7.31 8.84
N THR A 74 9.75 7.51 7.56
CA THR A 74 8.36 7.68 7.10
C THR A 74 7.96 6.56 6.16
N ILE A 75 6.84 5.91 6.44
CA ILE A 75 6.28 4.84 5.62
C ILE A 75 5.05 5.35 4.89
N ILE A 76 5.03 5.25 3.56
CA ILE A 76 3.82 5.49 2.77
C ILE A 76 3.08 4.16 2.63
N CYS A 77 1.87 4.06 3.16
CA CYS A 77 1.00 2.92 2.91
C CYS A 77 0.25 3.15 1.60
N VAL A 78 0.48 2.25 0.65
CA VAL A 78 -0.05 2.32 -0.71
C VAL A 78 -1.15 1.27 -0.84
N ASP A 79 -2.40 1.73 -0.88
CA ASP A 79 -3.58 0.87 -0.82
C ASP A 79 -3.84 0.09 -2.13
N GLY A 80 -4.72 -0.89 -2.06
CA GLY A 80 -5.28 -1.56 -3.22
C GLY A 80 -6.23 -0.67 -4.03
N ASP A 81 -7.03 -1.33 -4.86
CA ASP A 81 -7.98 -0.76 -5.81
C ASP A 81 -9.39 -0.55 -5.23
N ALA A 82 -9.60 -0.77 -3.93
CA ALA A 82 -10.92 -0.75 -3.33
C ALA A 82 -10.95 -0.06 -1.95
N GLY A 83 -12.05 0.65 -1.68
CA GLY A 83 -12.25 1.38 -0.44
C GLY A 83 -11.63 2.77 -0.48
N ASN A 84 -10.83 3.09 0.53
CA ASN A 84 -10.10 4.34 0.74
C ASN A 84 -9.10 4.20 1.88
N MET A 85 -8.29 5.23 2.14
CA MET A 85 -7.24 5.20 3.17
C MET A 85 -7.74 4.91 4.60
N GLY A 86 -9.05 5.10 4.87
CA GLY A 86 -9.69 4.80 6.16
C GLY A 86 -9.65 3.33 6.58
N TYR A 87 -9.39 2.41 5.65
CA TYR A 87 -9.24 0.99 5.97
C TYR A 87 -7.84 0.62 6.54
N GLN A 88 -6.88 1.55 6.49
CA GLN A 88 -5.48 1.29 6.84
C GLN A 88 -5.13 1.53 8.32
N GLY A 89 -6.12 1.81 9.17
CA GLY A 89 -5.89 2.21 10.57
C GLY A 89 -5.06 1.22 11.38
N ARG A 90 -5.16 -0.09 11.10
CA ARG A 90 -4.34 -1.13 11.75
C ARG A 90 -2.85 -0.98 11.45
N TYR A 91 -2.50 -0.72 10.19
CA TYR A 91 -1.11 -0.51 9.78
C TYR A 91 -0.56 0.80 10.33
N ALA A 92 -1.36 1.87 10.24
CA ALA A 92 -1.01 3.16 10.83
C ALA A 92 -0.72 3.03 12.33
N TYR A 93 -1.59 2.35 13.07
CA TYR A 93 -1.39 2.10 14.49
C TYR A 93 -0.12 1.31 14.77
N SER A 94 0.10 0.19 14.07
CA SER A 94 1.28 -0.66 14.30
C SER A 94 2.58 0.04 13.95
N PHE A 95 2.64 0.79 12.85
CA PHE A 95 3.84 1.51 12.43
C PHE A 95 4.11 2.75 13.31
N ALA A 96 3.09 3.55 13.62
CA ALA A 96 3.24 4.71 14.50
C ALA A 96 3.74 4.30 15.89
N ASN A 97 3.15 3.26 16.51
CA ASN A 97 3.60 2.75 17.81
C ASN A 97 4.99 2.11 17.76
N ALA A 98 5.48 1.75 16.58
CA ALA A 98 6.83 1.25 16.39
C ALA A 98 7.88 2.35 16.20
N GLY A 99 7.50 3.64 16.23
CA GLY A 99 8.42 4.74 15.98
C GLY A 99 8.66 4.99 14.49
N LEU A 100 7.62 4.88 13.67
CA LEU A 100 7.65 5.23 12.24
C LEU A 100 6.57 6.28 11.99
N ASN A 101 6.88 7.33 11.25
CA ASN A 101 5.83 8.18 10.69
C ASN A 101 5.09 7.39 9.60
N VAL A 102 3.82 7.71 9.38
CA VAL A 102 2.98 7.04 8.39
C VAL A 102 2.29 8.09 7.54
N LEU A 103 2.33 7.90 6.23
CA LEU A 103 1.47 8.58 5.29
C LEU A 103 0.43 7.59 4.77
N LEU A 104 -0.84 7.93 4.98
CA LEU A 104 -1.97 7.33 4.26
C LEU A 104 -2.49 8.36 3.26
N PHE A 105 -2.95 7.94 2.08
CA PHE A 105 -3.56 8.85 1.12
C PHE A 105 -4.59 8.14 0.25
N ASP A 106 -5.52 8.92 -0.30
CA ASP A 106 -6.50 8.45 -1.28
C ASP A 106 -5.98 8.70 -2.70
N TRP A 107 -6.08 7.68 -3.57
CA TRP A 107 -5.92 7.84 -5.02
C TRP A 107 -6.85 8.91 -5.58
N ARG A 108 -6.56 9.42 -6.78
CA ARG A 108 -7.55 10.21 -7.53
C ARG A 108 -8.87 9.44 -7.65
N GLY A 109 -9.99 10.10 -7.40
CA GLY A 109 -11.32 9.50 -7.39
C GLY A 109 -11.67 8.63 -6.16
N PHE A 110 -10.80 8.52 -5.17
CA PHE A 110 -11.05 7.83 -3.90
C PHE A 110 -11.26 8.83 -2.76
N GLY A 111 -12.04 8.44 -1.75
CA GLY A 111 -12.23 9.21 -0.52
C GLY A 111 -12.58 10.67 -0.78
N LYS A 112 -11.70 11.58 -0.34
CA LYS A 112 -11.83 13.03 -0.54
C LYS A 112 -10.85 13.61 -1.56
N SER A 113 -10.01 12.78 -2.19
CA SER A 113 -9.21 13.22 -3.34
C SER A 113 -10.12 13.66 -4.48
N CYS A 114 -9.59 14.46 -5.41
CA CYS A 114 -10.36 15.00 -6.53
C CYS A 114 -11.19 13.92 -7.23
N GLU A 115 -12.41 14.28 -7.65
CA GLU A 115 -13.22 13.37 -8.44
C GLU A 115 -12.53 13.05 -9.76
N TRP A 116 -12.53 11.77 -10.13
CA TRP A 116 -11.92 11.31 -11.36
C TRP A 116 -12.74 10.17 -11.95
N LYS A 117 -12.99 10.22 -13.26
CA LYS A 117 -13.84 9.25 -13.93
C LYS A 117 -13.07 7.95 -14.14
N MET A 118 -13.63 6.87 -13.61
CA MET A 118 -13.09 5.51 -13.73
C MET A 118 -14.16 4.56 -14.25
N ASP A 119 -13.74 3.59 -15.04
CA ASP A 119 -14.49 2.37 -15.29
C ASP A 119 -14.22 1.39 -14.14
N ARG A 120 -15.29 0.79 -13.60
CA ARG A 120 -15.20 -0.12 -12.45
C ARG A 120 -14.76 -1.53 -12.84
N ASP A 121 -14.68 -1.79 -14.15
CA ASP A 121 -14.20 -3.04 -14.72
C ASP A 121 -12.69 -3.02 -15.02
N ASP A 122 -12.05 -1.85 -14.93
CA ASP A 122 -10.59 -1.71 -15.05
C ASP A 122 -9.91 -2.13 -13.74
N LEU A 123 -8.80 -2.86 -13.87
CA LEU A 123 -8.02 -3.31 -12.69
C LEU A 123 -7.22 -2.19 -12.03
N VAL A 124 -6.79 -1.19 -12.80
CA VAL A 124 -5.89 -0.12 -12.35
C VAL A 124 -5.93 1.07 -13.30
N TYR A 125 -5.18 2.14 -13.01
CA TYR A 125 -4.87 3.18 -13.98
C TYR A 125 -3.39 3.53 -13.85
N PRO A 126 -2.63 3.69 -14.96
CA PRO A 126 -1.23 4.13 -14.89
C PRO A 126 -1.10 5.49 -14.19
N GLU A 127 -2.13 6.32 -14.25
CA GLU A 127 -2.23 7.60 -13.54
C GLU A 127 -2.03 7.49 -12.02
N PHE A 128 -2.32 6.33 -11.40
CA PHE A 128 -2.08 6.14 -9.97
C PHE A 128 -0.58 6.12 -9.63
N VAL A 129 0.31 5.86 -10.60
CA VAL A 129 1.76 6.05 -10.40
C VAL A 129 2.08 7.53 -10.17
N SER A 130 1.45 8.45 -10.90
CA SER A 130 1.61 9.90 -10.70
C SER A 130 1.07 10.37 -9.35
N ASP A 131 0.06 9.70 -8.81
CA ASP A 131 -0.46 9.96 -7.46
C ASP A 131 0.57 9.60 -6.39
N LEU A 132 1.21 8.42 -6.52
CA LEU A 132 2.27 7.97 -5.62
C LEU A 132 3.52 8.86 -5.72
N ASP A 133 3.91 9.25 -6.94
CA ASP A 133 5.01 10.20 -7.14
C ASP A 133 4.75 11.53 -6.41
N ALA A 134 3.53 12.05 -6.48
CA ALA A 134 3.14 13.28 -5.80
C ALA A 134 3.20 13.14 -4.27
N ALA A 135 2.79 11.98 -3.73
CA ALA A 135 2.88 11.70 -2.30
C ALA A 135 4.33 11.66 -1.80
N ILE A 136 5.23 10.99 -2.56
CA ILE A 136 6.66 10.92 -2.23
C ILE A 136 7.29 12.32 -2.30
N ASP A 137 7.02 13.07 -3.38
CA ASP A 137 7.56 14.40 -3.58
C ASP A 137 7.08 15.40 -2.53
N TYR A 138 5.82 15.28 -2.10
CA TYR A 138 5.27 16.08 -1.00
C TYR A 138 6.06 15.85 0.30
N LEU A 139 6.27 14.58 0.70
CA LEU A 139 7.03 14.26 1.90
C LEU A 139 8.48 14.74 1.82
N LYS A 140 9.12 14.64 0.65
CA LYS A 140 10.51 15.10 0.46
C LYS A 140 10.67 16.62 0.56
N LYS A 141 9.61 17.39 0.27
CA LYS A 141 9.60 18.86 0.40
C LYS A 141 9.31 19.32 1.83
N ARG A 142 8.80 18.45 2.70
CA ARG A 142 8.53 18.77 4.11
C ARG A 142 9.84 18.94 4.89
N LYS A 143 9.98 20.08 5.60
CA LYS A 143 11.19 20.40 6.38
C LYS A 143 11.35 19.53 7.63
N ASP A 144 10.25 18.98 8.11
CA ASP A 144 10.14 18.14 9.29
C ASP A 144 10.21 16.63 8.98
N ILE A 145 10.53 16.25 7.74
CA ILE A 145 10.74 14.85 7.31
C ILE A 145 12.19 14.67 6.83
N ASP A 146 12.74 13.47 7.03
CA ASP A 146 14.01 13.08 6.43
C ASP A 146 13.75 12.46 5.03
N PRO A 147 14.13 13.15 3.94
CA PRO A 147 13.84 12.70 2.59
C PRO A 147 14.60 11.43 2.17
N HIS A 148 15.61 11.00 2.95
CA HIS A 148 16.40 9.79 2.70
C HIS A 148 15.88 8.56 3.44
N ARG A 149 14.87 8.72 4.32
CA ARG A 149 14.34 7.65 5.17
C ARG A 149 12.86 7.38 4.89
N ILE A 150 12.50 7.36 3.61
CA ILE A 150 11.14 7.07 3.14
C ILE A 150 11.08 5.63 2.64
N GLY A 151 10.15 4.84 3.18
CA GLY A 151 9.84 3.49 2.73
C GLY A 151 8.41 3.38 2.21
N LEU A 152 8.16 2.39 1.37
CA LEU A 152 6.84 2.12 0.80
C LEU A 152 6.30 0.78 1.30
N PHE A 153 5.04 0.76 1.72
CA PHE A 153 4.31 -0.44 2.12
C PHE A 153 3.10 -0.65 1.21
N GLY A 154 3.14 -1.61 0.29
CA GLY A 154 2.09 -1.80 -0.72
C GLY A 154 1.29 -3.08 -0.57
N TYR A 155 0.02 -3.04 -1.00
CA TYR A 155 -0.85 -4.20 -1.09
C TYR A 155 -1.50 -4.32 -2.47
N SER A 156 -1.43 -5.52 -3.06
CA SER A 156 -2.16 -5.88 -4.28
C SER A 156 -1.96 -4.83 -5.38
N THR A 157 -2.98 -4.04 -5.74
CA THR A 157 -2.82 -2.91 -6.68
C THR A 157 -1.74 -1.90 -6.30
N GLY A 158 -1.70 -1.46 -5.04
CA GLY A 158 -0.63 -0.62 -4.55
C GLY A 158 0.74 -1.27 -4.63
N ALA A 159 0.82 -2.60 -4.52
CA ALA A 159 2.09 -3.32 -4.57
C ALA A 159 2.75 -3.24 -5.96
N TYR A 160 2.02 -3.44 -7.05
CA TYR A 160 2.62 -3.33 -8.38
C TYR A 160 2.74 -1.88 -8.87
N LEU A 161 1.87 -0.97 -8.42
CA LEU A 161 2.04 0.47 -8.66
C LEU A 161 3.33 1.01 -8.02
N ILE A 162 3.72 0.51 -6.84
CA ILE A 162 5.03 0.81 -6.26
C ILE A 162 6.16 0.43 -7.21
N PHE A 163 6.08 -0.69 -7.93
CA PHE A 163 7.13 -1.08 -8.87
C PHE A 163 7.18 -0.16 -10.09
N GLY A 164 6.01 0.22 -10.63
CA GLY A 164 5.92 1.23 -11.69
C GLY A 164 6.48 2.59 -11.27
N CYS A 165 6.26 3.00 -10.01
CA CYS A 165 6.85 4.23 -9.46
C CYS A 165 8.35 4.11 -9.18
N ALA A 166 8.78 2.99 -8.59
CA ALA A 166 10.15 2.82 -8.12
C ALA A 166 11.15 2.63 -9.26
N GLU A 167 10.72 2.21 -10.45
CA GLU A 167 11.62 1.94 -11.57
C GLU A 167 12.33 3.19 -12.10
N HIS A 168 11.76 4.38 -11.91
CA HIS A 168 12.36 5.68 -12.24
C HIS A 168 12.85 6.46 -11.01
N ARG A 169 12.86 5.85 -9.82
CA ARG A 169 13.24 6.52 -8.56
C ARG A 169 14.44 5.86 -7.89
N ASN A 170 15.45 6.68 -7.58
CA ASN A 170 16.63 6.26 -6.81
C ASN A 170 16.61 6.77 -5.35
N ASP A 171 15.47 7.30 -4.92
CA ASP A 171 15.32 8.07 -3.70
C ASP A 171 14.32 7.43 -2.71
N ILE A 172 13.91 6.19 -2.97
CA ILE A 172 13.15 5.32 -2.06
C ILE A 172 14.14 4.51 -1.23
N GLY A 173 14.00 4.52 0.10
CA GLY A 173 14.92 3.84 1.00
C GLY A 173 14.69 2.33 1.09
N THR A 174 13.43 1.88 1.05
CA THR A 174 13.09 0.44 1.05
C THR A 174 11.62 0.20 0.66
N ILE A 175 11.33 -1.00 0.16
CA ILE A 175 9.99 -1.41 -0.26
C ILE A 175 9.59 -2.69 0.48
N VAL A 176 8.38 -2.71 1.03
CA VAL A 176 7.74 -3.92 1.54
C VAL A 176 6.39 -4.05 0.84
N VAL A 177 6.15 -5.16 0.15
CA VAL A 177 4.91 -5.37 -0.60
C VAL A 177 4.29 -6.71 -0.28
N ARG A 178 2.95 -6.74 -0.29
CA ARG A 178 2.17 -7.96 -0.12
C ARG A 178 1.22 -8.20 -1.29
N ALA A 179 1.02 -9.48 -1.62
CA ALA A 179 0.13 -9.92 -2.71
C ALA A 179 0.53 -9.32 -4.08
N LEU A 180 1.83 -9.42 -4.41
CA LEU A 180 2.40 -8.84 -5.63
C LEU A 180 2.19 -9.76 -6.85
N ILE A 181 1.67 -9.18 -7.93
CA ILE A 181 1.59 -9.83 -9.25
C ILE A 181 2.92 -9.68 -10.01
N SER A 182 3.23 -10.56 -10.97
CA SER A 182 4.41 -10.39 -11.83
C SER A 182 4.12 -9.50 -13.03
N THR A 183 2.94 -9.69 -13.65
CA THR A 183 2.41 -8.87 -14.75
C THR A 183 0.88 -8.78 -14.66
N ILE A 184 0.28 -7.72 -15.21
CA ILE A 184 -1.20 -7.59 -15.22
C ILE A 184 -1.87 -8.67 -16.08
N PRO A 185 -1.37 -9.05 -17.27
CA PRO A 185 -1.96 -10.16 -18.04
C PRO A 185 -1.99 -11.49 -17.28
N ALA A 186 -0.96 -11.79 -16.49
CA ALA A 186 -0.93 -13.01 -15.69
C ALA A 186 -1.96 -12.96 -14.54
N ALA A 187 -2.13 -11.79 -13.90
CA ALA A 187 -3.19 -11.58 -12.91
C ALA A 187 -4.59 -11.71 -13.52
N LEU A 188 -4.82 -11.12 -14.71
CA LEU A 188 -6.10 -11.23 -15.44
C LEU A 188 -6.46 -12.66 -15.78
N LYS A 189 -5.48 -13.51 -16.13
CA LYS A 189 -5.71 -14.93 -16.37
C LYS A 189 -6.28 -15.59 -15.11
N ASN A 190 -5.64 -15.40 -13.96
CA ASN A 190 -6.08 -15.97 -12.69
C ASN A 190 -7.48 -15.44 -12.29
N LEU A 191 -7.69 -14.12 -12.42
CA LEU A 191 -8.98 -13.50 -12.08
C LEU A 191 -10.13 -13.99 -12.97
N LYS A 192 -9.87 -14.31 -14.25
CA LYS A 192 -10.85 -14.93 -15.15
C LYS A 192 -11.22 -16.36 -14.76
N GLU A 193 -10.29 -17.11 -14.17
CA GLU A 193 -10.59 -18.44 -13.63
C GLU A 193 -11.47 -18.34 -12.38
N ILE A 194 -11.25 -17.32 -11.55
CA ILE A 194 -12.01 -17.06 -10.31
C ILE A 194 -13.40 -16.48 -10.60
N ALA A 195 -13.51 -15.56 -11.55
CA ALA A 195 -14.73 -14.82 -11.88
C ALA A 195 -14.95 -14.75 -13.40
N PRO A 196 -15.32 -15.88 -14.05
CA PRO A 196 -15.43 -15.98 -15.51
C PRO A 196 -16.49 -15.06 -16.11
N ASP A 197 -17.50 -14.68 -15.34
CA ASP A 197 -18.60 -13.82 -15.79
C ASP A 197 -18.28 -12.32 -15.67
N ARG A 198 -17.12 -11.94 -15.12
CA ARG A 198 -16.71 -10.53 -15.01
C ARG A 198 -15.84 -10.14 -16.19
N GLU A 199 -16.22 -9.04 -16.85
CA GLU A 199 -15.40 -8.41 -17.89
C GLU A 199 -14.27 -7.59 -17.27
N LEU A 200 -13.27 -8.24 -16.68
CA LEU A 200 -12.09 -7.55 -16.14
C LEU A 200 -11.15 -7.12 -17.26
N ARG A 201 -10.72 -5.86 -17.23
CA ARG A 201 -9.93 -5.25 -18.31
C ARG A 201 -8.58 -4.74 -17.82
N LEU A 202 -7.60 -4.88 -18.69
CA LEU A 202 -6.34 -4.13 -18.61
C LEU A 202 -6.65 -2.70 -19.08
N PRO A 203 -6.23 -1.67 -18.33
CA PRO A 203 -6.42 -0.28 -18.77
C PRO A 203 -5.59 -0.04 -20.01
N HIS A 204 -6.16 0.68 -20.98
CA HIS A 204 -5.42 1.05 -22.18
C HIS A 204 -4.18 1.87 -21.82
N GLY A 205 -3.01 1.43 -22.29
CA GLY A 205 -1.77 2.19 -22.15
C GLY A 205 -1.00 2.00 -20.85
N TYR A 206 -1.30 0.97 -20.05
CA TYR A 206 -0.41 0.62 -18.93
C TYR A 206 0.97 0.18 -19.48
N PRO A 207 2.07 0.87 -19.12
CA PRO A 207 3.39 0.56 -19.66
C PRO A 207 3.88 -0.83 -19.23
N GLU A 208 4.37 -1.65 -20.16
CA GLU A 208 4.84 -3.00 -19.83
C GLU A 208 6.11 -2.97 -18.97
N GLU A 209 6.94 -1.93 -19.12
CA GLU A 209 8.11 -1.68 -18.29
C GLU A 209 7.76 -1.52 -16.80
N TRP A 210 6.53 -1.12 -16.49
CA TRP A 210 6.02 -0.96 -15.13
C TRP A 210 5.48 -2.25 -14.52
N TYR A 211 5.38 -3.34 -15.30
CA TYR A 211 5.08 -4.63 -14.71
C TYR A 211 6.18 -5.00 -13.71
N PRO A 212 5.84 -5.50 -12.51
CA PRO A 212 6.83 -5.75 -11.46
C PRO A 212 8.03 -6.57 -11.89
N VAL A 213 7.85 -7.60 -12.72
CA VAL A 213 8.97 -8.41 -13.23
C VAL A 213 9.92 -7.63 -14.16
N ASN A 214 9.39 -6.64 -14.90
CA ASN A 214 10.13 -5.80 -15.84
C ASN A 214 10.74 -4.56 -15.16
N ALA A 215 10.10 -4.04 -14.12
CA ALA A 215 10.56 -2.92 -13.29
C ALA A 215 11.66 -3.35 -12.30
N ALA A 216 11.55 -4.55 -11.72
CA ALA A 216 12.45 -5.07 -10.70
C ALA A 216 13.96 -4.90 -10.98
N PRO A 217 14.48 -5.10 -12.21
CA PRO A 217 15.90 -4.91 -12.50
C PRO A 217 16.42 -3.48 -12.26
N ARG A 218 15.54 -2.47 -12.20
CA ARG A 218 15.87 -1.05 -11.95
C ARG A 218 15.69 -0.62 -10.49
N ILE A 219 15.17 -1.52 -9.64
CA ILE A 219 14.92 -1.23 -8.23
C ILE A 219 16.12 -1.70 -7.40
N HIS A 220 16.90 -0.75 -6.87
CA HIS A 220 18.14 -1.02 -6.15
C HIS A 220 18.01 -0.96 -4.62
N CYS A 221 16.94 -0.37 -4.08
CA CYS A 221 16.70 -0.36 -2.65
C CYS A 221 16.34 -1.78 -2.14
N PRO A 222 16.52 -2.07 -0.84
CA PRO A 222 16.08 -3.33 -0.25
C PRO A 222 14.57 -3.58 -0.41
N VAL A 223 14.19 -4.81 -0.80
CA VAL A 223 12.78 -5.19 -1.06
C VAL A 223 12.36 -6.42 -0.26
N PHE A 224 11.23 -6.35 0.44
CA PHE A 224 10.61 -7.50 1.09
C PHE A 224 9.26 -7.85 0.44
N LEU A 225 9.19 -9.02 -0.18
CA LEU A 225 7.99 -9.58 -0.80
C LEU A 225 7.27 -10.52 0.18
N ILE A 226 5.97 -10.35 0.34
CA ILE A 226 5.11 -11.20 1.20
C ILE A 226 3.93 -11.71 0.39
N VAL A 227 3.66 -13.01 0.43
CA VAL A 227 2.55 -13.61 -0.33
C VAL A 227 1.94 -14.76 0.44
N GLY A 228 0.62 -14.95 0.34
CA GLY A 228 -0.04 -16.11 0.92
C GLY A 228 0.22 -17.37 0.10
N ALA A 229 0.46 -18.50 0.76
CA ALA A 229 0.68 -19.78 0.08
C ALA A 229 -0.55 -20.27 -0.72
N LEU A 230 -1.75 -19.80 -0.35
CA LEU A 230 -3.04 -20.10 -0.96
C LEU A 230 -3.61 -18.91 -1.74
N ASP A 231 -2.78 -17.93 -2.09
CA ASP A 231 -3.18 -16.80 -2.93
C ASP A 231 -3.38 -17.27 -4.37
N ASP A 232 -4.64 -17.24 -4.83
CA ASP A 232 -5.05 -17.66 -6.17
C ASP A 232 -5.08 -16.50 -7.17
N ARG A 233 -4.87 -15.25 -6.73
CA ARG A 233 -4.86 -14.05 -7.59
C ARG A 233 -3.44 -13.64 -7.93
N SER A 234 -2.62 -13.41 -6.90
CA SER A 234 -1.20 -13.10 -6.98
C SER A 234 -0.40 -14.25 -6.41
N THR A 235 -0.21 -15.29 -7.22
CA THR A 235 0.33 -16.56 -6.75
C THR A 235 1.77 -16.42 -6.22
N PRO A 236 2.22 -17.35 -5.35
CA PRO A 236 3.62 -17.39 -4.93
C PRO A 236 4.62 -17.42 -6.09
N GLU A 237 4.26 -18.04 -7.21
CA GLU A 237 5.05 -18.09 -8.45
C GLU A 237 5.33 -16.69 -9.00
N MET A 238 4.32 -15.82 -9.03
CA MET A 238 4.49 -14.42 -9.46
C MET A 238 5.50 -13.68 -8.57
N SER A 239 5.39 -13.83 -7.25
CA SER A 239 6.36 -13.25 -6.32
C SER A 239 7.78 -13.84 -6.49
N LYS A 240 7.91 -15.13 -6.78
CA LYS A 240 9.20 -15.78 -7.08
C LYS A 240 9.83 -15.27 -8.38
N GLU A 241 9.02 -14.95 -9.40
CA GLU A 241 9.50 -14.33 -10.65
C GLU A 241 10.11 -12.96 -10.39
N VAL A 242 9.38 -12.09 -9.69
CA VAL A 242 9.86 -10.75 -9.32
C VAL A 242 11.08 -10.83 -8.42
N TYR A 243 11.08 -11.72 -7.43
CA TYR A 243 12.21 -11.96 -6.53
C TYR A 243 13.49 -12.27 -7.31
N LYS A 244 13.42 -13.08 -8.37
CA LYS A 244 14.59 -13.42 -9.20
C LYS A 244 15.13 -12.19 -9.96
N ALA A 245 14.24 -11.32 -10.42
CA ALA A 245 14.59 -10.13 -11.21
C ALA A 245 15.19 -8.98 -10.38
N LEU A 246 14.94 -8.93 -9.06
CA LEU A 246 15.49 -7.89 -8.18
C LEU A 246 17.02 -8.02 -8.04
N PRO A 247 17.81 -6.94 -8.24
CA PRO A 247 19.27 -6.98 -8.20
C PRO A 247 19.86 -6.83 -6.78
N GLY A 248 19.14 -6.17 -5.88
CA GLY A 248 19.65 -5.77 -4.56
C GLY A 248 19.29 -6.74 -3.43
N GLU A 249 19.43 -6.25 -2.19
CA GLU A 249 18.98 -6.97 -1.00
C GLU A 249 17.48 -7.25 -1.08
N LYS A 250 17.10 -8.50 -0.83
CA LYS A 250 15.73 -8.96 -1.03
C LYS A 250 15.34 -10.07 -0.08
N GLU A 251 14.10 -10.04 0.36
CA GLU A 251 13.46 -11.11 1.14
C GLU A 251 12.16 -11.55 0.45
N LEU A 252 11.85 -12.84 0.52
CA LEU A 252 10.56 -13.40 0.12
C LEU A 252 10.01 -14.24 1.26
N TRP A 253 8.78 -13.94 1.68
CA TRP A 253 8.05 -14.74 2.65
C TRP A 253 6.74 -15.25 2.07
N ILE A 254 6.71 -16.57 1.83
CA ILE A 254 5.49 -17.30 1.52
C ILE A 254 4.85 -17.72 2.84
N VAL A 255 3.64 -17.24 3.10
CA VAL A 255 2.97 -17.41 4.39
C VAL A 255 2.01 -18.60 4.30
N GLU A 256 2.38 -19.69 4.97
CA GLU A 256 1.59 -20.92 4.99
C GLU A 256 0.18 -20.70 5.53
N GLY A 257 -0.81 -21.19 4.80
CA GLY A 257 -2.24 -21.06 5.13
C GLY A 257 -2.85 -19.67 4.84
N ALA A 258 -2.07 -18.69 4.35
CA ALA A 258 -2.62 -17.38 3.98
C ALA A 258 -3.18 -17.38 2.56
N THR A 259 -4.25 -16.62 2.36
CA THR A 259 -4.85 -16.28 1.04
C THR A 259 -4.42 -14.87 0.61
N HIS A 260 -5.01 -14.34 -0.46
CA HIS A 260 -4.70 -13.02 -1.02
C HIS A 260 -4.79 -11.85 -0.02
N GLY A 261 -5.80 -11.88 0.84
CA GLY A 261 -6.10 -10.79 1.75
C GLY A 261 -7.17 -11.21 2.75
N TYR A 262 -7.87 -10.24 3.33
CA TYR A 262 -8.94 -10.52 4.28
C TYR A 262 -9.92 -11.61 3.77
N PRO A 263 -10.36 -12.55 4.63
CA PRO A 263 -10.09 -12.65 6.07
C PRO A 263 -8.82 -13.41 6.45
N GLN A 264 -8.17 -14.08 5.50
CA GLN A 264 -7.08 -15.01 5.76
C GLN A 264 -5.75 -14.55 5.15
N GLY A 265 -5.56 -13.24 4.95
CA GLY A 265 -4.32 -12.68 4.46
C GLY A 265 -3.16 -12.87 5.44
N PRO A 266 -1.90 -12.72 5.00
CA PRO A 266 -0.71 -12.85 5.85
C PRO A 266 -0.80 -12.07 7.18
N GLU A 267 -1.31 -10.84 7.13
CA GLU A 267 -1.48 -9.93 8.28
C GLU A 267 -2.57 -10.38 9.28
N PHE A 268 -3.44 -11.31 8.88
CA PHE A 268 -4.50 -11.83 9.73
C PHE A 268 -4.07 -13.14 10.39
N ILE A 269 -3.59 -14.10 9.60
CA ILE A 269 -3.25 -15.43 10.11
C ILE A 269 -1.93 -15.48 10.88
N LYS A 270 -0.98 -14.58 10.58
CA LYS A 270 0.33 -14.48 11.25
C LYS A 270 0.53 -13.08 11.84
N THR A 271 -0.53 -12.48 12.38
CA THR A 271 -0.57 -11.10 12.90
C THR A 271 0.72 -10.62 13.58
N GLU A 272 1.15 -11.26 14.67
CA GLU A 272 2.29 -10.77 15.46
C GLU A 272 3.61 -10.87 14.68
N GLU A 273 3.83 -12.01 14.02
CA GLU A 273 5.01 -12.26 13.21
C GLU A 273 5.08 -11.29 12.01
N PHE A 274 3.93 -11.05 11.37
CA PHE A 274 3.80 -10.14 10.24
C PHE A 274 4.29 -8.74 10.60
N PHE A 275 3.70 -8.13 11.64
CA PHE A 275 4.10 -6.78 12.04
C PHE A 275 5.53 -6.76 12.56
N LYS A 276 5.97 -7.77 13.32
CA LYS A 276 7.34 -7.86 13.81
C LYS A 276 8.36 -7.85 12.66
N ARG A 277 8.16 -8.69 11.63
CA ARG A 277 9.07 -8.79 10.49
C ARG A 277 9.06 -7.55 9.63
N VAL A 278 7.88 -7.03 9.29
CA VAL A 278 7.75 -5.80 8.48
C VAL A 278 8.41 -4.60 9.17
N ILE A 279 8.11 -4.39 10.45
CA ILE A 279 8.72 -3.30 11.23
C ILE A 279 10.23 -3.47 11.36
N ALA A 280 10.71 -4.69 11.60
CA ALA A 280 12.15 -4.97 11.68
C ALA A 280 12.86 -4.65 10.35
N PHE A 281 12.26 -5.01 9.22
CA PHE A 281 12.79 -4.71 7.89
C PHE A 281 12.88 -3.20 7.65
N PHE A 282 11.80 -2.45 7.93
CA PHE A 282 11.84 -0.98 7.84
C PHE A 282 12.90 -0.36 8.75
N LYS A 283 13.01 -0.80 10.01
CA LYS A 283 14.01 -0.27 10.95
C LYS A 283 15.45 -0.59 10.53
N LYS A 284 15.68 -1.76 9.95
CA LYS A 284 16.99 -2.16 9.44
C LYS A 284 17.45 -1.25 8.29
N HIS A 285 16.56 -0.97 7.35
CA HIS A 285 16.92 -0.27 6.10
C HIS A 285 16.72 1.24 6.15
N LEU A 286 15.91 1.74 7.09
CA LEU A 286 15.69 3.17 7.31
C LEU A 286 16.21 3.64 8.67
N GLY A 287 16.91 2.81 9.44
CA GLY A 287 17.53 3.21 10.71
C GLY A 287 18.62 4.26 10.51
N LYS A 288 18.96 5.01 11.56
CA LYS A 288 20.24 5.73 11.59
C LYS A 288 21.32 4.67 11.90
N GLU A 289 22.45 4.73 11.17
CA GLU A 289 23.66 3.96 11.52
C GLU A 289 24.17 4.31 12.92
#